data_AF-A0A7X7ICB9-F1
#
_entry.id   AF-A0A7X7ICB9-F1
#
_cell.length_a   1.000
_cell.length_b   1.000
_cell.length_c   1.000
_cell.angle_alpha   90.00
_cell.angle_beta   90.00
_cell.angle_gamma   90.00
#
_symmetry.space_group_name_H-M   'P 1'
#
loop_
_entity.id
_entity.type
_entity.pdbx_description
1 polymer ?
#
loop_
_entity_poly.entity_id
_entity_poly.type
_entity_poly.pdbx_seq_one_letter_code
_entity_poly.pdbx_strand_id
1 'polypeptide(L)' 'MQTTFGQTFVLEAGNREREPMVLLHGSCSNSAAWLGDMVLLSSAYHVLALDIP' A
#
# COMPACT_ATOMS: atom_id res chain seq x y z
N MET A 1 5.97 8.58 -2.97
CA MET A 1 6.40 8.32 -4.35
C MET A 1 6.07 9.53 -5.21
N GLN A 2 7.00 10.04 -6.02
CA GLN A 2 6.71 11.15 -6.94
C GLN A 2 6.04 10.62 -8.22
N THR A 3 4.95 11.26 -8.65
CA THR A 3 4.24 10.95 -9.91
C THR A 3 4.09 12.21 -10.77
N THR A 4 3.58 12.07 -11.99
CA THR A 4 3.20 13.20 -12.86
C THR A 4 2.04 14.02 -12.31
N PHE A 5 1.29 13.51 -11.33
CA PHE A 5 0.14 14.17 -10.70
C PHE A 5 0.46 14.69 -9.29
N GLY A 6 1.70 14.56 -8.83
CA GLY A 6 2.13 15.00 -7.50
C GLY A 6 2.71 13.88 -6.65
N GLN A 7 2.82 14.14 -5.35
CA GLN A 7 3.38 13.21 -4.38
C GLN A 7 2.30 12.27 -3.85
N THR A 8 2.52 10.96 -4.00
CA THR A 8 1.63 9.91 -3.46
C THR A 8 2.23 9.35 -2.17
N PHE A 9 1.43 9.29 -1.10
CA PHE A 9 1.81 8.64 0.15
C PHE A 9 1.70 7.11 0.02
N VAL A 10 2.67 6.39 0.58
CA VAL A 10 2.79 4.92 0.45
C VAL A 10 3.17 4.31 1.79
N LEU A 11 2.41 3.30 2.22
CA LEU A 11 2.82 2.36 3.25
C LEU A 11 3.34 1.09 2.58
N GLU A 12 4.49 0.60 3.03
CA GLU A 12 5.18 -0.55 2.44
C GLU A 12 5.43 -1.61 3.52
N ALA A 13 5.17 -2.88 3.21
CA ALA A 13 5.43 -4.00 4.11
C ALA A 13 5.83 -5.29 3.36
N GLY A 14 6.53 -6.19 4.04
CA GLY A 14 6.97 -7.47 3.47
C GLY A 14 8.31 -7.41 2.75
N ASN A 15 8.73 -8.54 2.20
CA ASN A 15 10.00 -8.67 1.49
C ASN A 15 9.84 -8.14 0.05
N ARG A 16 10.69 -7.17 -0.35
CA ARG A 16 10.70 -6.54 -1.68
C ARG A 16 10.93 -7.49 -2.86
N GLU A 17 11.50 -8.67 -2.61
CA GLU A 17 11.72 -9.70 -3.64
C GLU A 17 10.48 -10.58 -3.88
N ARG A 18 9.40 -10.41 -3.11
CA ARG A 18 8.14 -11.14 -3.28
C ARG A 18 7.25 -10.47 -4.31
N GLU A 19 6.23 -11.22 -4.75
CA GLU A 19 5.23 -10.70 -5.68
C GLU A 19 4.57 -9.42 -5.11
N PRO A 20 4.55 -8.31 -5.87
CA PRO A 20 4.00 -7.06 -5.41
C PRO A 20 2.47 -7.09 -5.38
N MET A 21 1.88 -6.57 -4.31
CA MET A 21 0.45 -6.41 -4.14
C MET A 21 0.13 -4.94 -3.82
N VAL A 22 -0.71 -4.32 -4.65
CA VAL A 22 -1.14 -2.93 -4.48
C VAL A 22 -2.51 -2.89 -3.82
N LEU A 23 -2.64 -2.12 -2.74
CA LEU A 23 -3.89 -1.89 -2.02
C LEU A 23 -4.36 -0.45 -2.23
N LEU A 24 -5.62 -0.30 -2.65
CA LEU A 24 -6.31 0.97 -2.81
C LEU A 24 -7.45 1.05 -1.79
N HIS A 25 -7.50 2.12 -1.01
CA HIS A 25 -8.53 2.30 0.02
C HIS A 25 -9.87 2.75 -0.59
N GLY A 26 -10.94 2.64 0.21
CA GLY A 26 -12.26 3.15 -0.16
C GLY A 26 -12.34 4.69 -0.12
N SER A 27 -13.39 5.25 -0.71
CA SER A 27 -13.64 6.71 -0.67
C SER A 27 -13.73 7.23 0.77
N CYS A 28 -13.31 8.48 0.99
CA CYS A 28 -13.25 9.14 2.31
C CYS A 28 -12.39 8.42 3.37
N SER A 29 -11.44 7.57 2.94
CA SER A 29 -10.48 6.87 3.80
C SER A 29 -9.04 7.14 3.34
N ASN A 30 -8.06 6.37 3.83
CA ASN A 30 -6.67 6.38 3.37
C ASN A 30 -6.04 4.98 3.51
N SER A 31 -4.78 4.85 3.12
CA SER A 31 -3.99 3.60 3.18
C SER A 31 -3.93 2.95 4.56
N ALA A 32 -4.10 3.71 5.65
CA ALA A 32 -4.08 3.17 7.01
C ALA A 32 -5.24 2.21 7.30
N ALA A 33 -6.32 2.26 6.51
CA ALA A 33 -7.42 1.30 6.59
C ALA A 33 -6.96 -0.16 6.45
N TRP A 34 -5.81 -0.39 5.78
CA TRP A 34 -5.26 -1.72 5.53
C TRP A 34 -4.24 -2.20 6.57
N LEU A 35 -3.91 -1.42 7.61
CA LEU A 35 -2.83 -1.77 8.55
C LEU A 35 -3.02 -3.16 9.18
N GLY A 36 -4.25 -3.57 9.47
CA GLY A 36 -4.56 -4.91 9.98
C GLY A 36 -4.26 -6.01 8.96
N ASP A 37 -4.76 -5.86 7.73
CA ASP A 37 -4.61 -6.85 6.66
C ASP A 37 -3.16 -6.94 6.15
N MET A 38 -2.43 -5.81 6.15
CA MET A 38 -1.02 -5.75 5.75
C MET A 38 -0.13 -6.69 6.57
N VAL A 39 -0.44 -6.91 7.85
CA VAL A 39 0.31 -7.85 8.70
C VAL A 39 0.25 -9.27 8.14
N LEU A 40 -0.94 -9.72 7.71
CA LEU A 40 -1.14 -11.06 7.16
C LEU A 40 -0.59 -11.15 5.74
N LEU A 41 -0.89 -10.17 4.89
CA LEU A 41 -0.50 -10.16 3.48
C LEU A 41 1.01 -10.05 3.27
N SER A 42 1.72 -9.32 4.14
CA SER A 42 3.18 -9.16 4.07
C SER A 42 3.95 -10.48 4.26
N SER A 43 3.30 -11.51 4.82
CA SER A 43 3.87 -12.86 4.94
C SER A 43 4.02 -13.59 3.60
N ALA A 44 3.29 -13.17 2.55
CA ALA A 44 3.32 -13.77 1.22
C ALA A 44 3.70 -12.78 0.10
N TYR A 45 3.43 -11.48 0.28
CA TYR A 45 3.56 -10.45 -0.76
C TYR A 45 4.47 -9.30 -0.33
N HIS A 46 4.93 -8.54 -1.32
CA HIS A 46 5.45 -7.19 -1.12
C HIS A 46 4.28 -6.20 -1.21
N VAL A 47 3.78 -5.75 -0.07
CA VAL A 47 2.52 -5.00 0.01
C VAL A 47 2.79 -3.50 -0.07
N LEU A 48 2.08 -2.82 -0.96
CA LEU A 48 2.11 -1.37 -1.18
C LEU A 48 0.69 -0.81 -1.02
N ALA A 49 0.41 -0.13 0.09
CA ALA A 49 -0.86 0.58 0.28
C ALA A 49 -0.68 2.05 -0.07
N LEU A 50 -1.46 2.54 -1.04
CA LEU A 50 -1.32 3.88 -1.63
C LEU A 50 -2.48 4.78 -1.21
N ASP A 51 -2.21 6.05 -0.93
CA ASP A 51 -3.26 7.07 -0.82
C ASP A 51 -3.65 7.57 -2.22
N ILE A 52 -4.95 7.58 -2.52
CA ILE A 52 -5.48 8.11 -3.77
C ILE A 52 -5.53 9.65 -3.66
N PRO A 53 -4.89 10.41 -4.57
CA PRO A 53 -4.91 11.88 -4.57
C PRO A 53 -6.29 12.50 -4.77
#